data_AF-A0A1F3BZ81-F1
#
_entry.id   AF-A0A1F3BZ81-F1
#
_cell.length_a   1.000
_cell.length_b   1.000
_cell.length_c   1.000
_cell.angle_alpha   90.00
_cell.angle_beta   90.00
_cell.angle_gamma   90.00
#
_symmetry.space_group_name_H-M   'P 1'
#
loop_
_entity.id
_entity.type
_entity.pdbx_description
1 polymer ?
#
loop_
_entity_poly.entity_id
_entity_poly.type
_entity_poly.pdbx_seq_one_letter_code
_entity_poly.pdbx_strand_id
1 'polypeptide(L)'
;MTCEDSFAQRRRSGRWKQSRYEFVFGIGGTGFLGELGGRDQIGTNSIRDLEISLTRPLFSVGLRYKIEEYIAVKGALAYGKLRGDDNKTAEIFRNNRNLSFRSPIVEFSLLAEYSFIKERVGHKYNLRKIRGVKGFKTNTYFFTGIGVFYFNPRAQYNGKWYSLAPLSTEGQGLVPTRKKYSRVQISIPIGIGMKYSLNRKLSIGLEYGVRKTFTDYIDDVSTTYYDKELLREAKGDVAAELSDPSLRQDGWTGANAQRGDSFNKDAYMFLQISICYKMRTSRGGMPKF
;
A
#
# COMPACT_ATOMS: atom_id res chain seq x y z
N MET A 1 33.85 14.21 -34.32
CA MET A 1 33.38 14.24 -32.92
C MET A 1 34.21 15.26 -32.17
N THR A 2 33.65 16.47 -31.96
CA THR A 2 34.40 17.61 -31.40
C THR A 2 34.42 17.57 -29.87
N CYS A 3 35.47 18.13 -29.28
CA CYS A 3 35.72 18.11 -27.84
C CYS A 3 34.55 18.70 -27.02
N GLU A 4 33.78 19.63 -27.59
CA GLU A 4 32.57 20.25 -27.00
C GLU A 4 31.44 19.26 -26.70
N ASP A 5 31.21 18.27 -27.57
CA ASP A 5 30.22 17.23 -27.34
C ASP A 5 30.61 16.39 -26.11
N SER A 6 31.91 16.11 -25.93
CA SER A 6 32.40 15.35 -24.77
C SER A 6 32.20 16.09 -23.44
N PHE A 7 32.39 17.42 -23.43
CA PHE A 7 32.19 18.25 -22.23
C PHE A 7 30.71 18.44 -21.88
N ALA A 8 29.85 18.61 -22.88
CA ALA A 8 28.40 18.69 -22.69
C ALA A 8 27.83 17.36 -22.16
N GLN A 9 28.34 16.23 -22.67
CA GLN A 9 27.97 14.89 -22.24
C GLN A 9 28.50 14.59 -20.81
N ARG A 10 29.73 15.02 -20.47
CA ARG A 10 30.28 14.97 -19.10
C ARG A 10 29.50 15.82 -18.10
N ARG A 11 29.09 17.05 -18.46
CA ARG A 11 28.24 17.91 -17.60
C ARG A 11 26.84 17.32 -17.39
N ARG A 12 26.26 16.65 -18.39
CA ARG A 12 25.00 15.89 -18.25
C ARG A 12 25.17 14.67 -17.33
N SER A 13 26.24 13.90 -17.51
CA SER A 13 26.60 12.72 -16.71
C SER A 13 26.84 13.02 -15.21
N GLY A 14 27.29 14.23 -14.87
CA GLY A 14 27.53 14.64 -13.47
C GLY A 14 26.32 15.19 -12.72
N ARG A 15 25.21 15.54 -13.39
CA ARG A 15 24.14 16.35 -12.76
C ARG A 15 23.27 15.55 -11.80
N TRP A 16 23.02 14.27 -12.07
CA TRP A 16 22.30 13.39 -11.14
C TRP A 16 23.10 13.14 -9.85
N LYS A 17 24.44 13.18 -9.93
CA LYS A 17 25.33 13.05 -8.77
C LYS A 17 25.18 14.22 -7.79
N GLN A 18 24.66 15.37 -8.24
CA GLN A 18 24.36 16.51 -7.37
C GLN A 18 23.02 16.39 -6.64
N SER A 19 22.12 15.51 -7.09
CA SER A 19 20.77 15.33 -6.52
C SER A 19 20.47 13.85 -6.26
N ARG A 20 21.35 13.23 -5.46
CA ARG A 20 21.24 11.83 -5.04
C ARG A 20 20.17 11.61 -3.98
N TYR A 21 19.97 12.57 -3.10
CA TYR A 21 19.00 12.47 -2.02
C TYR A 21 17.71 13.22 -2.37
N GLU A 22 16.56 12.55 -2.24
CA GLU A 22 15.23 13.16 -2.38
C GLU A 22 14.38 12.82 -1.15
N PHE A 23 13.83 13.84 -0.49
CA PHE A 23 12.74 13.64 0.46
C PHE A 23 11.43 13.45 -0.30
N VAL A 24 10.60 12.53 0.15
CA VAL A 24 9.32 12.19 -0.47
C VAL A 24 8.23 12.32 0.59
N PHE A 25 7.23 13.16 0.31
CA PHE A 25 6.03 13.28 1.14
C PHE A 25 4.84 12.86 0.27
N GLY A 26 4.08 11.87 0.71
CA GLY A 26 2.95 11.32 -0.04
C GLY A 26 1.64 11.44 0.72
N ILE A 27 0.57 11.68 -0.04
CA ILE A 27 -0.81 11.56 0.40
C ILE A 27 -1.58 10.72 -0.61
N GLY A 28 -2.53 9.92 -0.17
CA GLY A 28 -3.17 8.97 -1.06
C GLY A 28 -4.38 8.26 -0.52
N GLY A 29 -4.75 7.21 -1.23
CA GLY A 29 -5.77 6.25 -0.89
C GLY A 29 -5.20 4.88 -0.59
N THR A 30 -5.79 4.16 0.36
CA THR A 30 -5.58 2.73 0.55
C THR A 30 -6.78 1.94 0.01
N GLY A 31 -6.53 0.80 -0.63
CA GLY A 31 -7.54 -0.20 -0.97
C GLY A 31 -7.19 -1.54 -0.34
N PHE A 32 -8.18 -2.25 0.18
CA PHE A 32 -8.04 -3.61 0.67
C PHE A 32 -8.40 -4.60 -0.45
N LEU A 33 -7.62 -5.66 -0.59
CA LEU A 33 -7.79 -6.72 -1.58
C LEU A 33 -7.80 -8.05 -0.82
N GLY A 34 -8.97 -8.43 -0.33
CA GLY A 34 -9.17 -9.65 0.44
C GLY A 34 -10.61 -10.10 0.34
N GLU A 35 -11.04 -10.90 1.30
CA GLU A 35 -12.36 -11.53 1.29
C GLU A 35 -13.50 -10.62 1.76
N LEU A 36 -13.16 -9.48 2.36
CA LEU A 36 -14.13 -8.48 2.84
C LEU A 36 -14.10 -7.24 1.95
N GLY A 37 -15.18 -7.01 1.21
CA GLY A 37 -15.28 -5.96 0.18
C GLY A 37 -14.69 -6.35 -1.19
N GLY A 38 -14.86 -5.45 -2.17
CA GLY A 38 -14.57 -5.69 -3.59
C GLY A 38 -15.84 -5.96 -4.40
N ARG A 39 -15.91 -5.47 -5.66
CA ARG A 39 -17.07 -5.66 -6.55
C ARG A 39 -17.23 -7.13 -6.96
N ASP A 40 -18.40 -7.70 -6.69
CA ASP A 40 -19.21 -8.67 -7.45
C ASP A 40 -18.60 -9.54 -8.56
N GLN A 41 -17.41 -10.11 -8.37
CA GLN A 41 -16.96 -11.20 -9.23
C GLN A 41 -15.86 -12.06 -8.61
N ILE A 42 -15.97 -13.36 -8.88
CA ILE A 42 -14.94 -14.38 -8.65
C ILE A 42 -13.65 -13.92 -9.34
N GLY A 43 -12.63 -13.57 -8.56
CA GLY A 43 -11.22 -13.63 -8.94
C GLY A 43 -10.76 -12.77 -10.13
N THR A 44 -10.88 -11.44 -10.08
CA THR A 44 -10.14 -10.58 -11.03
C THR A 44 -9.28 -9.53 -10.31
N ASN A 45 -7.96 -9.71 -10.37
CA ASN A 45 -6.98 -8.74 -9.86
C ASN A 45 -6.76 -7.60 -10.89
N SER A 46 -7.65 -6.60 -10.98
CA SER A 46 -7.44 -5.49 -11.93
C SER A 46 -7.86 -4.10 -11.41
N ILE A 47 -7.24 -3.06 -11.99
CA ILE A 47 -7.27 -1.63 -11.58
C ILE A 47 -8.69 -1.02 -11.62
N ARG A 48 -9.68 -1.71 -12.19
CA ARG A 48 -11.07 -1.26 -12.31
C ARG A 48 -11.90 -1.47 -11.04
N ASP A 49 -11.39 -2.19 -10.04
CA ASP A 49 -12.12 -2.54 -8.80
C ASP A 49 -11.86 -1.57 -7.63
N LEU A 50 -11.32 -0.39 -7.93
CA LEU A 50 -11.16 0.70 -6.98
C LEU A 50 -12.52 1.29 -6.57
N GLU A 51 -13.13 0.73 -5.52
CA GLU A 51 -14.29 1.35 -4.89
C GLU A 51 -13.84 2.62 -4.13
N ILE A 52 -14.05 3.78 -4.73
CA ILE A 52 -13.71 5.10 -4.15
C ILE A 52 -14.30 5.23 -2.74
N SER A 53 -15.46 4.60 -2.48
CA SER A 53 -16.16 4.57 -1.19
C SER A 53 -15.44 3.81 -0.07
N LEU A 54 -14.60 2.83 -0.40
CA LEU A 54 -13.75 2.09 0.56
C LEU A 54 -12.34 2.67 0.66
N THR A 55 -11.99 3.61 -0.23
CA THR A 55 -10.71 4.28 -0.20
C THR A 55 -10.59 5.14 1.06
N ARG A 56 -9.47 5.00 1.76
CA ARG A 56 -9.17 5.76 2.98
C ARG A 56 -7.87 6.53 2.84
N PRO A 57 -7.74 7.67 3.54
CA PRO A 57 -6.55 8.49 3.43
C PRO A 57 -5.31 7.72 3.89
N LEU A 58 -4.25 7.85 3.09
CA LEU A 58 -2.90 7.36 3.32
C LEU A 58 -1.98 8.57 3.43
N PHE A 59 -1.07 8.53 4.38
CA PHE A 59 0.04 9.47 4.49
C PHE A 59 1.34 8.69 4.41
N SER A 60 2.33 9.21 3.70
CA SER A 60 3.65 8.60 3.65
C SER A 60 4.76 9.63 3.67
N VAL A 61 5.88 9.24 4.26
CA VAL A 61 7.13 10.00 4.26
C VAL A 61 8.24 9.04 3.90
N GLY A 62 9.18 9.47 3.07
CA GLY A 62 10.30 8.64 2.68
C GLY A 62 11.53 9.41 2.28
N LEU A 63 12.63 8.67 2.23
CA LEU A 63 13.94 9.11 1.80
C LEU A 63 14.37 8.25 0.63
N ARG A 64 14.62 8.87 -0.50
CA ARG A 64 15.13 8.22 -1.71
C ARG A 64 16.59 8.59 -1.92
N TYR A 65 17.41 7.58 -2.16
CA TYR A 65 18.82 7.69 -2.53
C TYR A 65 19.07 7.08 -3.91
N LYS A 66 19.61 7.87 -4.84
CA LYS A 66 20.02 7.38 -6.16
C LYS A 66 21.43 6.82 -6.09
N ILE A 67 21.52 5.50 -6.23
CA ILE A 67 22.80 4.79 -6.38
C ILE A 67 23.37 5.10 -7.76
N GLU A 68 22.54 4.85 -8.77
CA GLU A 68 22.82 5.13 -10.17
C GLU A 68 21.77 6.06 -10.77
N GLU A 69 21.99 6.47 -12.02
CA GLU A 69 21.01 7.31 -12.72
C GLU A 69 19.66 6.59 -12.93
N TYR A 70 19.68 5.26 -13.01
CA TYR A 70 18.51 4.40 -13.28
C TYR A 70 18.05 3.59 -12.07
N ILE A 71 18.87 3.46 -11.02
CA ILE A 71 18.54 2.71 -9.79
C ILE A 71 18.54 3.65 -8.59
N ALA A 72 17.45 3.62 -7.82
CA ALA A 72 17.36 4.27 -6.53
C ALA A 72 16.88 3.29 -5.46
N VAL A 73 17.22 3.59 -4.21
CA VAL A 73 16.67 2.92 -3.03
C VAL A 73 15.86 3.94 -2.24
N LYS A 74 14.67 3.56 -1.78
CA LYS A 74 13.76 4.40 -1.03
C LYS A 74 13.35 3.70 0.26
N GLY A 75 13.64 4.34 1.40
CA GLY A 75 13.02 3.99 2.68
C GLY A 75 11.76 4.82 2.85
N ALA A 76 10.64 4.18 3.19
CA ALA A 76 9.35 4.85 3.37
C ALA A 76 8.64 4.38 4.64
N LEU A 77 8.00 5.32 5.32
CA LEU A 77 7.02 5.10 6.37
C LEU A 77 5.66 5.53 5.84
N ALA A 78 4.66 4.67 5.98
CA ALA A 78 3.30 4.92 5.56
C ALA A 78 2.32 4.66 6.71
N TYR A 79 1.32 5.52 6.85
CA TYR A 79 0.24 5.39 7.81
C TYR A 79 -1.09 5.55 7.08
N GLY A 80 -1.96 4.56 7.20
CA GLY A 80 -3.25 4.53 6.53
C GLY A 80 -4.28 3.76 7.33
N LYS A 81 -5.45 3.54 6.73
CA LYS A 81 -6.52 2.73 7.34
C LYS A 81 -7.18 1.87 6.28
N LEU A 82 -7.17 0.57 6.44
CA LEU A 82 -7.95 -0.33 5.58
C LEU A 82 -9.39 -0.41 6.06
N ARG A 83 -10.31 -0.68 5.13
CA ARG A 83 -11.73 -0.94 5.39
C ARG A 83 -12.22 -1.99 4.41
N GLY A 84 -12.98 -2.96 4.92
CA GLY A 84 -13.81 -3.86 4.14
C GLY A 84 -15.20 -3.95 4.75
N ASP A 85 -16.20 -4.22 3.91
CA ASP A 85 -17.61 -4.20 4.27
C ASP A 85 -18.36 -5.14 3.33
N ASP A 86 -18.91 -6.22 3.86
CA ASP A 86 -19.59 -7.25 3.09
C ASP A 86 -20.98 -6.83 2.59
N ASN A 87 -21.62 -5.86 3.25
CA ASN A 87 -22.93 -5.34 2.84
C ASN A 87 -22.89 -4.68 1.43
N LYS A 88 -21.70 -4.38 0.93
CA LYS A 88 -21.49 -3.79 -0.38
C LYS A 88 -21.38 -4.81 -1.51
N THR A 89 -21.35 -6.10 -1.18
CA THR A 89 -21.29 -7.19 -2.16
C THR A 89 -22.71 -7.66 -2.49
N ALA A 90 -22.97 -8.00 -3.76
CA ALA A 90 -24.19 -8.63 -4.25
C ALA A 90 -24.16 -10.16 -4.12
N GLU A 91 -23.03 -10.73 -3.71
CA GLU A 91 -22.92 -12.15 -3.40
C GLU A 91 -23.72 -12.48 -2.13
N ILE A 92 -24.76 -13.30 -2.27
CA ILE A 92 -25.77 -13.55 -1.23
C ILE A 92 -25.12 -14.07 0.07
N PHE A 93 -24.12 -14.95 -0.02
CA PHE A 93 -23.43 -15.51 1.15
C PHE A 93 -22.63 -14.45 1.90
N ARG A 94 -21.83 -13.63 1.20
CA ARG A 94 -21.04 -12.56 1.81
C ARG A 94 -21.94 -11.46 2.36
N ASN A 95 -22.96 -11.06 1.61
CA ASN A 95 -23.95 -10.10 2.08
C ASN A 95 -24.66 -10.58 3.35
N ASN A 96 -25.03 -11.87 3.41
CA ASN A 96 -25.62 -12.45 4.62
C ASN A 96 -24.66 -12.47 5.81
N ARG A 97 -23.36 -12.71 5.59
CA ARG A 97 -22.31 -12.69 6.62
C ARG A 97 -22.14 -11.30 7.25
N ASN A 98 -22.34 -10.23 6.47
CA ASN A 98 -22.44 -8.84 6.94
C ASN A 98 -21.26 -8.39 7.85
N LEU A 99 -20.05 -8.89 7.60
CA LEU A 99 -18.87 -8.46 8.35
C LEU A 99 -18.41 -7.09 7.87
N SER A 100 -18.02 -6.26 8.82
CA SER A 100 -17.39 -4.97 8.54
C SER A 100 -16.18 -4.78 9.43
N PHE A 101 -15.08 -4.35 8.83
CA PHE A 101 -13.85 -4.11 9.55
C PHE A 101 -13.17 -2.82 9.12
N ARG A 102 -12.37 -2.29 10.04
CA ARG A 102 -11.49 -1.14 9.84
C ARG A 102 -10.18 -1.41 10.55
N SER A 103 -9.08 -1.35 9.84
CA SER A 103 -7.76 -1.64 10.39
C SER A 103 -6.79 -0.48 10.13
N PRO A 104 -6.37 0.31 11.14
CA PRO A 104 -5.22 1.20 10.96
C PRO A 104 -3.99 0.38 10.62
N ILE A 105 -3.23 0.85 9.63
CA ILE A 105 -2.00 0.22 9.16
C ILE A 105 -0.84 1.20 9.25
N VAL A 106 0.29 0.73 9.78
CA VAL A 106 1.58 1.43 9.78
C VAL A 106 2.56 0.53 9.05
N GLU A 107 3.13 0.99 7.94
CA GLU A 107 4.09 0.23 7.13
C GLU A 107 5.43 0.96 7.10
N PHE A 108 6.51 0.24 7.40
CA PHE A 108 7.86 0.62 7.01
C PHE A 108 8.29 -0.23 5.82
N SER A 109 8.77 0.39 4.74
CA SER A 109 9.24 -0.32 3.56
C SER A 109 10.59 0.18 3.04
N LEU A 110 11.39 -0.77 2.57
CA LEU A 110 12.61 -0.54 1.81
C LEU A 110 12.36 -0.97 0.37
N LEU A 111 12.45 -0.02 -0.57
CA LEU A 111 12.08 -0.18 -1.96
C LEU A 111 13.29 0.04 -2.86
N ALA A 112 13.52 -0.87 -3.79
CA ALA A 112 14.37 -0.65 -4.95
C ALA A 112 13.52 -0.09 -6.10
N GLU A 113 13.96 1.00 -6.70
CA GLU A 113 13.28 1.67 -7.80
C GLU A 113 14.16 1.60 -9.06
N TYR A 114 13.57 1.14 -10.16
CA TYR A 114 14.21 1.11 -11.47
C TYR A 114 13.48 2.03 -12.45
N SER A 115 14.18 3.02 -13.00
CA SER A 115 13.62 4.01 -13.93
C SER A 115 13.84 3.59 -15.39
N PHE A 116 12.77 3.27 -16.12
CA PHE A 116 12.84 2.87 -17.54
C PHE A 116 12.69 4.05 -18.50
N ILE A 117 11.76 4.98 -18.21
CA ILE A 117 11.56 6.19 -19.01
C ILE A 117 12.12 7.35 -18.19
N LYS A 118 13.14 8.03 -18.75
CA LYS A 118 13.82 9.15 -18.08
C LYS A 118 13.29 10.51 -18.51
N GLU A 119 13.48 11.47 -17.60
CA GLU A 119 13.39 12.89 -17.88
C GLU A 119 14.38 13.29 -18.99
N ARG A 120 13.90 13.52 -20.22
CA ARG A 120 14.71 14.17 -21.26
C ARG A 120 14.67 15.67 -20.99
N VAL A 121 15.73 16.21 -20.41
CA VAL A 121 15.83 17.65 -20.12
C VAL A 121 15.99 18.42 -21.43
N GLY A 122 14.92 19.10 -21.87
CA GLY A 122 14.97 20.07 -22.96
C GLY A 122 15.77 21.34 -22.61
N HIS A 123 15.87 22.28 -23.54
CA HIS A 123 16.67 23.49 -23.36
C HIS A 123 16.25 24.33 -22.13
N LYS A 124 17.26 24.94 -21.48
CA LYS A 124 17.19 25.69 -20.21
C LYS A 124 16.29 26.94 -20.26
N TYR A 125 15.95 27.40 -21.46
CA TYR A 125 15.15 28.59 -21.72
C TYR A 125 14.09 28.27 -22.77
N ASN A 126 12.84 28.68 -22.53
CA ASN A 126 11.79 28.69 -23.53
C ASN A 126 11.99 29.95 -24.40
N LEU A 127 13.07 29.99 -25.19
CA LEU A 127 13.35 31.10 -26.08
C LEU A 127 12.27 31.12 -27.17
N ARG A 128 11.46 32.18 -27.17
CA ARG A 128 10.41 32.41 -28.16
C ARG A 128 11.06 32.42 -29.55
N LYS A 129 10.68 31.46 -30.41
CA LYS A 129 11.10 31.21 -31.82
C LYS A 129 12.03 30.02 -32.14
N ILE A 130 12.43 29.16 -31.19
CA ILE A 130 13.15 27.91 -31.55
C ILE A 130 12.21 26.70 -31.43
N ARG A 131 11.91 26.02 -32.55
CA ARG A 131 11.18 24.73 -32.60
C ARG A 131 12.07 23.59 -32.09
N GLY A 132 12.46 23.64 -30.82
CA GLY A 132 13.15 22.55 -30.13
C GLY A 132 12.17 21.54 -29.56
N VAL A 133 12.48 20.25 -29.62
CA VAL A 133 11.65 19.17 -29.07
C VAL A 133 11.42 19.43 -27.58
N LYS A 134 10.16 19.60 -27.15
CA LYS A 134 9.80 19.73 -25.72
C LYS A 134 10.27 18.46 -25.01
N GLY A 135 11.38 18.54 -24.29
CA GLY A 135 11.90 17.41 -23.54
C GLY A 135 10.85 16.90 -22.54
N PHE A 136 10.58 15.59 -22.57
CA PHE A 136 9.63 14.96 -21.66
C PHE A 136 10.16 15.04 -20.23
N LYS A 137 9.44 15.76 -19.36
CA LYS A 137 9.82 15.96 -17.95
C LYS A 137 9.38 14.83 -17.00
N THR A 138 9.01 13.69 -17.58
CA THR A 138 8.40 12.56 -16.87
C THR A 138 9.42 11.44 -16.68
N ASN A 139 9.54 10.95 -15.45
CA ASN A 139 10.33 9.79 -15.09
C ASN A 139 9.41 8.67 -14.61
N THR A 140 9.29 7.59 -15.36
CA THR A 140 8.48 6.43 -14.99
C THR A 140 9.39 5.33 -14.49
N TYR A 141 9.04 4.76 -13.34
CA TYR A 141 9.82 3.75 -12.64
C TYR A 141 8.91 2.64 -12.13
N PHE A 142 9.46 1.44 -12.04
CA PHE A 142 8.88 0.36 -11.26
C PHE A 142 9.59 0.30 -9.92
N PHE A 143 8.90 -0.17 -8.89
CA PHE A 143 9.51 -0.42 -7.59
C PHE A 143 9.08 -1.77 -7.04
N THR A 144 10.01 -2.39 -6.31
CA THR A 144 9.76 -3.59 -5.52
C THR A 144 10.61 -3.56 -4.26
N GLY A 145 10.25 -4.32 -3.23
CA GLY A 145 11.03 -4.33 -2.01
C GLY A 145 10.43 -5.20 -0.92
N ILE A 146 10.81 -4.89 0.32
CA ILE A 146 10.34 -5.58 1.52
C ILE A 146 9.75 -4.53 2.45
N GLY A 147 8.60 -4.84 3.03
CA GLY A 147 7.91 -4.04 4.03
C GLY A 147 7.64 -4.84 5.29
N VAL A 148 7.63 -4.14 6.42
CA VAL A 148 7.09 -4.62 7.69
C VAL A 148 5.91 -3.72 8.03
N PHE A 149 4.76 -4.32 8.27
CA PHE A 149 3.54 -3.58 8.58
C PHE A 149 2.91 -4.06 9.89
N TYR A 150 2.38 -3.10 10.63
CA TYR A 150 1.54 -3.32 11.80
C TYR A 150 0.10 -3.00 11.44
N PHE A 151 -0.84 -3.89 11.74
CA PHE A 151 -2.27 -3.71 11.53
C PHE A 151 -3.07 -4.06 12.79
N ASN A 152 -4.27 -3.52 12.92
CA ASN A 152 -5.14 -3.83 14.06
C ASN A 152 -6.61 -3.84 13.62
N PRO A 153 -7.17 -4.99 13.23
CA PRO A 153 -8.53 -5.05 12.72
C PRO A 153 -9.53 -4.70 13.83
N ARG A 154 -10.49 -3.84 13.50
CA ARG A 154 -11.55 -3.38 14.41
C ARG A 154 -12.91 -3.52 13.74
N ALA A 155 -13.91 -3.96 14.47
CA ALA A 155 -15.31 -3.93 14.03
C ALA A 155 -16.14 -2.99 14.92
N GLN A 156 -17.29 -2.57 14.41
CA GLN A 156 -18.22 -1.72 15.12
C GLN A 156 -19.36 -2.56 15.70
N TYR A 157 -19.62 -2.43 17.00
CA TYR A 157 -20.76 -3.05 17.67
C TYR A 157 -21.43 -2.00 18.57
N ASN A 158 -22.74 -1.80 18.42
CA ASN A 158 -23.55 -0.80 19.14
C ASN A 158 -22.92 0.60 19.18
N GLY A 159 -22.41 1.06 18.03
CA GLY A 159 -21.79 2.39 17.90
C GLY A 159 -20.34 2.50 18.40
N LYS A 160 -19.81 1.48 19.10
CA LYS A 160 -18.43 1.47 19.63
C LYS A 160 -17.51 0.56 18.81
N TRP A 161 -16.26 0.98 18.65
CA TRP A 161 -15.24 0.21 17.93
C TRP A 161 -14.48 -0.72 18.90
N TYR A 162 -14.46 -2.01 18.59
CA TYR A 162 -13.73 -3.02 19.33
C TYR A 162 -12.58 -3.57 18.47
N SER A 163 -11.43 -3.84 19.10
CA SER A 163 -10.33 -4.52 18.40
C SER A 163 -10.65 -6.01 18.34
N LEU A 164 -10.49 -6.62 17.17
CA LEU A 164 -10.89 -8.00 16.92
C LEU A 164 -9.86 -9.03 17.41
N ALA A 165 -8.58 -8.75 17.25
CA ALA A 165 -7.47 -9.60 17.71
C ALA A 165 -7.57 -10.11 19.18
N PRO A 166 -7.98 -9.30 20.19
CA PRO A 166 -8.17 -9.81 21.56
C PRO A 166 -9.46 -10.61 21.77
N LEU A 167 -10.45 -10.45 20.87
CA LEU A 167 -11.75 -11.12 20.95
C LEU A 167 -11.71 -12.54 20.40
N SER A 168 -10.65 -12.93 19.67
CA SER A 168 -10.47 -14.28 19.16
C SER A 168 -11.71 -14.79 18.41
N THR A 169 -12.23 -14.01 17.45
CA THR A 169 -13.52 -14.27 16.78
C THR A 169 -13.62 -15.65 16.11
N GLU A 170 -12.49 -16.23 15.69
CA GLU A 170 -12.39 -17.62 15.19
C GLU A 170 -11.90 -18.62 16.23
N GLY A 171 -11.99 -18.34 17.53
CA GLY A 171 -11.45 -19.23 18.57
C GLY A 171 -9.91 -19.24 18.64
N GLN A 172 -9.25 -18.19 18.14
CA GLN A 172 -7.80 -18.05 18.13
C GLN A 172 -7.23 -18.07 19.56
N GLY A 173 -6.45 -19.11 19.88
CA GLY A 173 -5.87 -19.35 21.20
C GLY A 173 -6.85 -19.93 22.23
N LEU A 174 -8.07 -20.30 21.83
CA LEU A 174 -9.00 -21.09 22.65
C LEU A 174 -8.88 -22.59 22.34
N VAL A 175 -8.55 -22.93 21.09
CA VAL A 175 -8.30 -24.32 20.67
C VAL A 175 -6.82 -24.47 20.29
N PRO A 176 -6.15 -25.59 20.65
CA PRO A 176 -4.74 -25.83 20.29
C PRO A 176 -4.46 -25.76 18.77
N THR A 177 -5.47 -26.09 17.96
CA THR A 177 -5.40 -26.06 16.49
C THR A 177 -5.43 -24.64 15.92
N ARG A 178 -5.97 -23.64 16.64
CA ARG A 178 -6.13 -22.26 16.16
C ARG A 178 -5.23 -21.31 16.94
N LYS A 179 -4.12 -20.89 16.35
CA LYS A 179 -3.16 -19.97 16.99
C LYS A 179 -3.58 -18.51 16.82
N LYS A 180 -3.18 -17.65 17.76
CA LYS A 180 -3.34 -16.20 17.61
C LYS A 180 -2.41 -15.68 16.52
N TYR A 181 -2.92 -14.84 15.63
CA TYR A 181 -2.12 -14.20 14.61
C TYR A 181 -1.30 -13.04 15.18
N SER A 182 -0.17 -12.75 14.54
CA SER A 182 0.63 -11.56 14.83
C SER A 182 0.06 -10.35 14.11
N ARG A 183 0.03 -9.20 14.80
CA ARG A 183 -0.33 -7.91 14.22
C ARG A 183 0.81 -7.27 13.42
N VAL A 184 2.04 -7.76 13.59
CA VAL A 184 3.21 -7.34 12.82
C VAL A 184 3.53 -8.43 11.82
N GLN A 185 3.51 -8.07 10.54
CA GLN A 185 3.73 -8.99 9.43
C GLN A 185 4.63 -8.36 8.37
N ILE A 186 5.14 -9.21 7.47
CA ILE A 186 5.98 -8.81 6.35
C ILE A 186 5.12 -8.72 5.10
N SER A 187 5.41 -7.75 4.24
CA SER A 187 4.81 -7.61 2.91
C SER A 187 5.88 -7.41 1.84
N ILE A 188 5.53 -7.76 0.61
CA ILE A 188 6.31 -7.47 -0.58
C ILE A 188 5.58 -6.38 -1.36
N PRO A 189 5.97 -5.09 -1.21
CA PRO A 189 5.48 -4.02 -2.05
C PRO A 189 5.99 -4.17 -3.49
N ILE A 190 5.08 -4.07 -4.45
CA ILE A 190 5.34 -4.11 -5.89
C ILE A 190 4.47 -3.06 -6.56
N GLY A 191 5.04 -2.22 -7.43
CA GLY A 191 4.26 -1.19 -8.08
C GLY A 191 4.99 -0.37 -9.12
N ILE A 192 4.26 0.61 -9.65
CA ILE A 192 4.75 1.55 -10.65
C ILE A 192 4.60 2.98 -10.12
N GLY A 193 5.53 3.83 -10.50
CA GLY A 193 5.53 5.23 -10.17
C GLY A 193 5.83 6.08 -11.39
N MET A 194 5.20 7.23 -11.45
CA MET A 194 5.51 8.29 -12.40
C MET A 194 5.94 9.52 -11.61
N LYS A 195 6.98 10.21 -12.07
CA LYS A 195 7.47 11.44 -11.46
C LYS A 195 7.57 12.52 -12.52
N TYR A 196 6.92 13.64 -12.28
CA TYR A 196 6.97 14.83 -13.10
C TYR A 196 7.83 15.92 -12.45
N SER A 197 8.88 16.37 -13.12
CA SER A 197 9.75 17.43 -12.62
C SER A 197 9.13 18.81 -12.87
N LEU A 198 8.67 19.48 -11.81
CA LEU A 198 8.20 20.87 -11.85
C LEU A 198 9.40 21.82 -12.04
N ASN A 199 10.34 21.74 -11.09
CA ASN A 199 11.50 22.62 -10.96
C ASN A 199 12.78 21.80 -10.70
N ARG A 200 13.93 22.46 -10.57
CA ARG A 200 15.20 21.78 -10.28
C ARG A 200 15.23 21.08 -8.91
N LYS A 201 14.42 21.57 -7.95
CA LYS A 201 14.34 21.04 -6.58
C LYS A 201 13.05 20.25 -6.30
N LEU A 202 11.96 20.53 -7.02
CA LEU A 202 10.65 19.95 -6.74
C LEU A 202 10.16 19.09 -7.91
N SER A 203 9.66 17.91 -7.58
CA SER A 203 8.96 17.02 -8.50
C SER A 203 7.66 16.54 -7.84
N ILE A 204 6.63 16.28 -8.63
CA ILE A 204 5.42 15.58 -8.20
C ILE A 204 5.54 14.13 -8.62
N GLY A 205 5.15 13.19 -7.78
CA GLY A 205 5.06 11.77 -8.08
C GLY A 205 3.62 11.28 -8.00
N LEU A 206 3.30 10.27 -8.79
CA LEU A 206 2.14 9.42 -8.64
C LEU A 206 2.66 8.01 -8.49
N GLU A 207 2.31 7.32 -7.40
CA GLU A 207 2.75 5.95 -7.12
C GLU A 207 1.52 5.08 -6.91
N TYR A 208 1.47 3.95 -7.61
CA TYR A 208 0.51 2.89 -7.42
C TYR A 208 1.26 1.61 -7.10
N GLY A 209 0.91 0.92 -6.02
CA GLY A 209 1.51 -0.37 -5.74
C GLY A 209 0.70 -1.26 -4.81
N VAL A 210 0.76 -2.54 -5.11
CA VAL A 210 0.14 -3.62 -4.34
C VAL A 210 1.18 -4.16 -3.35
N ARG A 211 0.74 -4.49 -2.15
CA ARG A 211 1.51 -5.15 -1.11
C ARG A 211 0.97 -6.56 -0.98
N LYS A 212 1.74 -7.51 -1.50
CA LYS A 212 1.44 -8.92 -1.27
C LYS A 212 1.81 -9.24 0.17
N THR A 213 0.90 -9.83 0.91
CA THR A 213 1.17 -10.26 2.28
C THR A 213 1.18 -11.78 2.37
N PHE A 214 1.62 -12.28 3.52
CA PHE A 214 1.68 -13.72 3.81
C PHE A 214 0.65 -14.13 4.87
N THR A 215 -0.30 -13.25 5.15
CA THR A 215 -1.31 -13.42 6.19
C THR A 215 -2.69 -13.30 5.57
N ASP A 216 -3.64 -13.95 6.21
CA ASP A 216 -5.04 -13.98 5.84
C ASP A 216 -5.90 -13.54 7.03
N TYR A 217 -5.41 -12.53 7.75
CA TYR A 217 -6.00 -12.11 9.03
C TYR A 217 -6.05 -10.58 9.10
N ILE A 218 -5.82 -9.88 7.99
CA ILE A 218 -5.84 -8.41 7.96
C ILE A 218 -7.25 -7.89 8.29
N ASP A 219 -8.26 -8.66 7.92
CA ASP A 219 -9.68 -8.46 8.17
C ASP A 219 -10.25 -9.33 9.32
N ASP A 220 -9.40 -10.13 9.98
CA ASP A 220 -9.76 -11.08 11.04
C ASP A 220 -10.58 -12.30 10.58
N VAL A 221 -10.54 -12.65 9.30
CA VAL A 221 -11.28 -13.77 8.71
C VAL A 221 -10.33 -14.68 7.92
N SER A 222 -10.29 -15.98 8.23
CA SER A 222 -9.40 -16.92 7.53
C SER A 222 -9.93 -18.33 7.37
N THR A 223 -10.63 -18.84 8.38
CA THR A 223 -10.92 -20.28 8.46
C THR A 223 -12.41 -20.54 8.53
N THR A 224 -12.88 -20.96 9.70
CA THR A 224 -14.25 -21.42 9.91
C THR A 224 -14.81 -20.78 11.16
N TYR A 225 -16.13 -20.69 11.20
CA TYR A 225 -16.83 -20.21 12.38
C TYR A 225 -16.47 -21.08 13.58
N TYR A 226 -16.17 -20.41 14.69
CA TYR A 226 -16.07 -21.07 15.99
C TYR A 226 -17.46 -21.14 16.62
N ASP A 227 -17.66 -22.06 17.55
CA ASP A 227 -18.93 -22.17 18.26
C ASP A 227 -19.23 -20.87 19.03
N LYS A 228 -20.39 -20.27 18.74
CA LYS A 228 -20.81 -18.97 19.27
C LYS A 228 -21.02 -19.03 20.78
N GLU A 229 -21.50 -20.15 21.32
CA GLU A 229 -21.76 -20.31 22.75
C GLU A 229 -20.45 -20.47 23.52
N LEU A 230 -19.52 -21.30 23.02
CA LEU A 230 -18.19 -21.45 23.62
C LEU A 230 -17.39 -20.15 23.54
N LEU A 231 -17.54 -19.37 22.46
CA LEU A 231 -16.90 -18.07 22.35
C LEU A 231 -17.45 -17.08 23.37
N ARG A 232 -18.78 -17.07 23.56
CA ARG A 232 -19.47 -16.23 24.52
C ARG A 232 -19.00 -16.52 25.94
N GLU A 233 -18.88 -17.80 26.31
CA GLU A 233 -18.39 -18.21 27.62
C GLU A 233 -16.93 -17.78 27.86
N ALA A 234 -16.06 -17.93 26.84
CA ALA A 234 -14.64 -17.65 26.98
C ALA A 234 -14.26 -16.16 26.86
N LYS A 235 -15.02 -15.36 26.11
CA LYS A 235 -14.66 -13.98 25.72
C LYS A 235 -15.76 -12.93 25.90
N GLY A 236 -16.98 -13.36 26.22
CA GLY A 236 -18.14 -12.51 26.43
C GLY A 236 -18.98 -12.27 25.18
N ASP A 237 -20.14 -11.65 25.38
CA ASP A 237 -21.16 -11.46 24.33
C ASP A 237 -20.66 -10.68 23.12
N VAL A 238 -19.81 -9.68 23.33
CA VAL A 238 -19.28 -8.84 22.23
C VAL A 238 -18.44 -9.67 21.25
N ALA A 239 -17.70 -10.67 21.74
CA ALA A 239 -16.91 -11.53 20.86
C ALA A 239 -17.79 -12.44 20.00
N ALA A 240 -18.85 -13.00 20.60
CA ALA A 240 -19.82 -13.85 19.94
C ALA A 240 -20.66 -13.11 18.88
N GLU A 241 -21.07 -11.88 19.16
CA GLU A 241 -21.83 -11.09 18.18
C GLU A 241 -20.95 -10.54 17.05
N LEU A 242 -19.68 -10.23 17.32
CA LEU A 242 -18.75 -9.80 16.28
C LEU A 242 -18.17 -10.95 15.45
N SER A 243 -18.18 -12.19 15.97
CA SER A 243 -17.77 -13.35 15.18
C SER A 243 -18.77 -13.69 14.08
N ASP A 244 -20.06 -13.49 14.34
CA ASP A 244 -21.16 -13.75 13.42
C ASP A 244 -22.28 -12.68 13.51
N PRO A 245 -22.15 -11.57 12.76
CA PRO A 245 -23.17 -10.53 12.65
C PRO A 245 -24.16 -10.78 11.49
N SER A 246 -24.40 -12.04 11.15
CA SER A 246 -25.20 -12.40 9.97
C SER A 246 -26.64 -11.88 10.03
N LEU A 247 -27.17 -11.55 8.84
CA LEU A 247 -28.53 -11.00 8.69
C LEU A 247 -29.62 -12.06 8.81
N ARG A 248 -29.35 -13.29 8.36
CA ARG A 248 -30.25 -14.45 8.45
C ARG A 248 -29.51 -15.67 8.96
N GLN A 249 -30.13 -16.35 9.92
CA GLN A 249 -29.64 -17.61 10.47
C GLN A 249 -30.16 -18.80 9.64
N ASP A 250 -29.78 -18.84 8.37
CA ASP A 250 -30.19 -19.88 7.40
C ASP A 250 -29.29 -21.14 7.46
N GLY A 251 -28.56 -21.35 8.57
CA GLY A 251 -27.60 -22.45 8.76
C GLY A 251 -26.25 -22.27 8.07
N TRP A 252 -26.03 -21.14 7.37
CA TRP A 252 -24.82 -20.88 6.60
C TRP A 252 -23.59 -20.46 7.43
N THR A 253 -23.80 -19.97 8.65
CA THR A 253 -22.76 -19.49 9.58
C THR A 253 -22.59 -20.38 10.81
N GLY A 254 -23.04 -21.64 10.73
CA GLY A 254 -22.94 -22.60 11.83
C GLY A 254 -21.51 -22.91 12.25
N ALA A 255 -21.32 -23.53 13.42
CA ALA A 255 -20.00 -23.95 13.88
C ALA A 255 -19.31 -24.84 12.83
N ASN A 256 -18.03 -24.56 12.54
CA ASN A 256 -17.22 -25.17 11.48
C ASN A 256 -17.65 -24.86 10.03
N ALA A 257 -18.69 -24.05 9.81
CA ALA A 257 -18.97 -23.53 8.47
C ALA A 257 -17.84 -22.62 8.00
N GLN A 258 -17.67 -22.51 6.68
CA GLN A 258 -16.64 -21.67 6.08
C GLN A 258 -16.87 -20.20 6.43
N ARG A 259 -15.90 -19.58 7.08
CA ARG A 259 -15.91 -18.14 7.40
C ARG A 259 -15.03 -17.37 6.44
N GLY A 260 -13.88 -17.95 6.07
CA GLY A 260 -12.98 -17.45 5.04
C GLY A 260 -12.22 -18.57 4.33
N ASP A 261 -11.31 -18.22 3.44
CA ASP A 261 -10.45 -19.12 2.68
C ASP A 261 -8.96 -18.89 2.96
N SER A 262 -8.42 -19.71 3.85
CA SER A 262 -7.00 -19.72 4.22
C SER A 262 -6.01 -19.94 3.05
N PHE A 263 -6.47 -20.41 1.88
CA PHE A 263 -5.62 -20.56 0.69
C PHE A 263 -5.41 -19.23 -0.03
N ASN A 264 -6.35 -18.31 0.07
CA ASN A 264 -6.18 -16.95 -0.41
C ASN A 264 -5.45 -16.14 0.67
N LYS A 265 -4.57 -15.23 0.28
CA LYS A 265 -3.87 -14.35 1.24
C LYS A 265 -4.26 -12.92 0.98
N ASP A 266 -4.52 -12.20 2.05
CA ASP A 266 -4.85 -10.79 1.97
C ASP A 266 -3.75 -9.99 1.27
N ALA A 267 -4.18 -9.04 0.47
CA ALA A 267 -3.33 -8.01 -0.08
C ALA A 267 -3.96 -6.64 0.20
N TYR A 268 -3.14 -5.60 0.09
CA TYR A 268 -3.64 -4.24 0.09
C TYR A 268 -2.85 -3.40 -0.91
N MET A 269 -3.42 -2.29 -1.32
CA MET A 269 -2.84 -1.43 -2.34
C MET A 269 -2.84 0.03 -1.89
N PHE A 270 -1.79 0.74 -2.31
CA PHE A 270 -1.64 2.16 -2.09
C PHE A 270 -1.62 2.88 -3.43
N LEU A 271 -2.43 3.93 -3.52
CA LEU A 271 -2.40 4.91 -4.60
C LEU A 271 -2.10 6.27 -3.98
N GLN A 272 -0.94 6.86 -4.26
CA GLN A 272 -0.53 8.11 -3.63
C GLN A 272 0.05 9.11 -4.62
N ILE A 273 -0.25 10.38 -4.37
CA ILE A 273 0.44 11.52 -4.98
C ILE A 273 1.50 11.97 -4.00
N SER A 274 2.72 12.20 -4.48
CA SER A 274 3.84 12.62 -3.66
C SER A 274 4.49 13.91 -4.14
N ILE A 275 5.03 14.67 -3.22
CA ILE A 275 5.94 15.78 -3.48
C ILE A 275 7.34 15.30 -3.14
N CYS A 276 8.24 15.36 -4.13
CA CYS A 276 9.64 14.98 -4.00
C CYS A 276 10.51 16.24 -3.97
N TYR A 277 11.24 16.45 -2.87
CA TYR A 277 12.22 17.52 -2.72
C TYR A 277 13.64 16.98 -2.91
N LYS A 278 14.30 17.38 -4.01
CA LYS A 278 15.67 17.02 -4.36
C LYS A 278 16.64 17.89 -3.56
N MET A 279 17.40 17.27 -2.67
CA MET A 279 18.51 17.95 -2.00
C MET A 279 19.68 18.07 -2.95
N ARG A 280 20.28 19.26 -2.99
CA ARG A 280 21.53 19.49 -3.69
C ARG A 280 22.69 19.28 -2.73
N THR A 281 23.44 18.21 -2.92
CA THR A 281 24.73 18.07 -2.25
C THR A 281 25.72 18.95 -3.00
N SER A 282 26.10 20.08 -2.40
CA SER A 282 27.29 20.80 -2.84
C SER A 282 28.48 19.90 -2.49
N ARG A 283 29.16 19.33 -3.49
CA ARG A 283 30.56 18.99 -3.27
C ARG A 283 31.24 20.34 -3.09
N GLY A 284 31.64 20.66 -1.87
CA GLY A 284 32.77 21.57 -1.66
C GLY A 284 33.92 20.96 -2.44
N GLY A 285 34.10 21.42 -3.68
CA GLY A 285 35.28 21.06 -4.44
C GLY A 285 36.45 21.66 -3.69
N MET A 286 37.31 20.83 -3.11
CA MET A 286 38.65 21.31 -2.84
C MET A 286 39.22 21.76 -4.19
N PRO A 287 39.69 23.01 -4.32
CA PRO A 287 40.40 23.43 -5.51
C PRO A 287 41.60 22.47 -5.66
N LYS A 288 41.67 21.79 -6.80
CA LYS A 288 42.92 21.13 -7.20
C LYS A 288 43.81 22.24 -7.72
N PHE A 289 44.81 22.60 -6.93
CA PHE A 289 45.97 23.35 -7.39
C PHE A 289 46.84 22.45 -8.27
#